data_AF-A0A0N1GBS4-F1
#
_entry.id   AF-A0A0N1GBS4-F1
#
_cell.length_a   1.000
_cell.length_b   1.000
_cell.length_c   1.000
_cell.angle_alpha   90.00
_cell.angle_beta   90.00
_cell.angle_gamma   90.00
#
_symmetry.space_group_name_H-M   'P 1'
#
loop_
_entity.id
_entity.type
_entity.pdbx_description
1 polymer ?
#
loop_
_entity_poly.entity_id
_entity_poly.type
_entity_poly.pdbx_seq_one_letter_code
_entity_poly.pdbx_strand_id
1 'polypeptide(L)'
;MDRLIADARARSPILRWAFDHGRYVTRTSNDREFLAEYARYSFTDGSAGKITCPVLVCEATDDLFYSTTEESDPRKLYRHLTAPKTLLSFTEEEGGDAHCHPGALRLAVARIFDWLDDTI
;
A
#
# COMPACT_ATOMS: atom_id res chain seq x y z
N MET A 1 23.07 12.55 -1.38
CA MET A 1 21.74 11.91 -1.54
C MET A 1 21.79 10.71 -2.47
N ASP A 2 22.24 10.83 -3.73
CA ASP A 2 22.25 9.69 -4.67
C ASP A 2 23.00 8.46 -4.19
N ARG A 3 24.20 8.65 -3.63
CA ARG A 3 25.00 7.54 -3.10
C ARG A 3 24.27 6.77 -2.01
N LEU A 4 23.53 7.47 -1.14
CA LEU A 4 22.72 6.84 -0.09
C LEU A 4 21.59 5.98 -0.69
N ILE A 5 20.91 6.50 -1.72
CA ILE A 5 19.85 5.77 -2.42
C ILE A 5 20.43 4.54 -3.13
N ALA A 6 21.55 4.69 -3.84
CA ALA A 6 22.23 3.59 -4.51
C ALA A 6 22.67 2.50 -3.52
N ASP A 7 23.27 2.88 -2.39
CA ASP A 7 23.69 1.94 -1.35
C ASP A 7 22.49 1.24 -0.70
N ALA A 8 21.34 1.91 -0.55
CA ALA A 8 20.11 1.31 -0.04
C ALA A 8 19.53 0.28 -1.04
N ARG A 9 19.47 0.63 -2.33
CA ARG A 9 19.03 -0.27 -3.41
C ARG A 9 19.95 -1.49 -3.55
N ALA A 10 21.26 -1.33 -3.38
CA ALA A 10 22.20 -2.43 -3.44
C ALA A 10 21.99 -3.46 -2.31
N ARG A 11 21.52 -3.01 -1.14
CA ARG A 11 21.33 -3.84 0.06
C ARG A 11 19.93 -4.44 0.19
N SER A 12 18.95 -3.98 -0.58
CA SER A 12 17.57 -4.46 -0.50
C SER A 12 17.02 -4.80 -1.89
N PRO A 13 16.66 -6.07 -2.15
CA PRO A 13 16.01 -6.44 -3.41
C PRO A 13 14.64 -5.76 -3.58
N ILE A 14 13.95 -5.49 -2.47
CA ILE A 14 12.66 -4.77 -2.43
C ILE A 14 12.86 -3.34 -2.93
N LEU A 15 13.83 -2.61 -2.37
CA LEU A 15 14.13 -1.25 -2.81
C LEU A 15 14.66 -1.21 -4.24
N ARG A 16 15.53 -2.16 -4.63
CA ARG A 16 16.00 -2.24 -6.02
C ARG A 16 14.81 -2.35 -6.99
N TRP A 17 13.90 -3.30 -6.73
CA TRP A 17 12.70 -3.47 -7.54
C TRP A 17 11.81 -2.22 -7.53
N ALA A 18 11.53 -1.64 -6.37
CA ALA A 18 10.66 -0.47 -6.24
C ALA A 18 11.17 0.72 -7.07
N PHE A 19 12.48 0.96 -7.05
CA PHE A 19 13.09 2.03 -7.86
C PHE A 19 13.19 1.71 -9.34
N ASP A 20 13.60 0.48 -9.70
CA ASP A 20 13.74 0.08 -11.11
C ASP A 20 12.38 0.09 -11.82
N HIS A 21 11.40 -0.56 -11.22
CA HIS A 21 10.03 -0.59 -11.72
C HIS A 21 9.38 0.78 -11.65
N GLY A 22 9.54 1.49 -10.53
CA GLY A 22 9.02 2.84 -10.32
C GLY A 22 9.50 3.83 -11.38
N ARG A 23 10.79 3.83 -11.70
CA ARG A 23 11.35 4.66 -12.78
C ARG A 23 10.82 4.29 -14.14
N TYR A 24 10.68 2.99 -14.42
CA TYR A 24 10.12 2.51 -15.67
C TYR A 24 8.68 3.01 -15.87
N VAL A 25 7.80 2.84 -14.87
CA VAL A 25 6.37 3.21 -14.99
C VAL A 25 6.14 4.71 -14.98
N THR A 26 6.94 5.47 -14.21
CA THR A 26 6.84 6.93 -14.14
C THR A 26 7.62 7.64 -15.25
N ARG A 27 8.39 6.90 -16.07
CA ARG A 27 9.27 7.42 -17.12
C ARG A 27 10.28 8.46 -16.61
N THR A 28 10.80 8.25 -15.41
CA THR A 28 11.78 9.15 -14.79
C THR A 28 13.21 8.66 -15.05
N SER A 29 14.12 9.60 -15.27
CA SER A 29 15.46 9.30 -15.77
C SER A 29 16.41 8.82 -14.67
N ASN A 30 16.12 9.16 -13.41
CA ASN A 30 16.95 8.81 -12.25
C ASN A 30 16.11 8.67 -10.97
N ASP A 31 16.75 8.15 -9.91
CA ASP A 31 16.10 7.83 -8.64
C ASP A 31 15.49 9.06 -7.93
N ARG A 32 16.09 10.24 -8.06
CA ARG A 32 15.53 11.46 -7.45
C ARG A 32 14.30 11.94 -8.16
N GLU A 33 14.30 11.92 -9.49
CA GLU A 33 13.11 12.24 -10.29
C GLU A 33 11.97 11.28 -9.95
N PHE A 34 12.27 9.98 -9.81
CA PHE A 34 11.28 9.01 -9.34
C PHE A 34 10.75 9.35 -7.95
N LEU A 35 11.62 9.64 -6.97
CA LEU A 35 11.17 10.00 -5.63
C LEU A 35 10.34 11.28 -5.61
N ALA A 36 10.71 12.28 -6.41
CA ALA A 36 9.96 13.53 -6.54
C ALA A 36 8.57 13.28 -7.15
N GLU A 37 8.48 12.41 -8.15
CA GLU A 37 7.21 12.02 -8.76
C GLU A 37 6.36 11.17 -7.80
N TYR A 38 6.97 10.17 -7.15
CA TYR A 38 6.31 9.32 -6.15
C TYR A 38 5.71 10.14 -5.01
N ALA A 39 6.43 11.16 -4.53
CA ALA A 39 5.96 12.05 -3.45
C ALA A 39 4.71 12.87 -3.79
N ARG A 40 4.32 12.95 -5.08
CA ARG A 40 3.07 13.61 -5.49
C ARG A 40 1.85 12.73 -5.23
N TYR A 41 2.03 11.43 -5.11
CA TYR A 41 0.96 10.48 -4.81
C TYR A 41 0.81 10.37 -3.30
N SER A 42 -0.10 11.17 -2.75
CA SER A 42 -0.44 11.15 -1.34
C SER A 42 -1.92 11.46 -1.16
N PHE A 43 -2.50 10.94 -0.08
CA PHE A 43 -3.84 11.30 0.37
C PHE A 43 -3.84 12.33 1.52
N THR A 44 -2.67 12.85 1.90
CA THR A 44 -2.51 13.85 2.98
C THR A 44 -2.99 15.25 2.60
N ASP A 45 -3.26 15.50 1.33
CA ASP A 45 -3.81 16.77 0.81
C ASP A 45 -5.34 16.88 0.97
N GLY A 46 -5.96 15.92 1.66
CA GLY A 46 -7.40 15.83 1.84
C GLY A 46 -8.15 15.17 0.68
N SER A 47 -7.44 14.65 -0.34
CA SER A 47 -8.06 13.94 -1.46
C SER A 47 -8.88 12.71 -1.01
N ALA A 48 -8.44 11.97 0.01
CA ALA A 48 -9.22 10.84 0.56
C ALA A 48 -10.59 11.27 1.10
N GLY A 49 -10.73 12.49 1.61
CA GLY A 49 -12.01 13.02 2.10
C GLY A 49 -13.01 13.35 0.99
N LYS A 50 -12.57 13.34 -0.28
CA LYS A 50 -13.43 13.53 -1.46
C LYS A 50 -14.09 12.23 -1.93
N ILE A 51 -13.68 11.08 -1.39
CA ILE A 51 -14.29 9.79 -1.69
C ILE A 51 -15.66 9.73 -1.02
N THR A 52 -16.70 9.37 -1.77
CA THR A 52 -18.11 9.39 -1.29
C THR A 52 -18.80 8.04 -1.33
N CYS A 53 -18.20 7.01 -1.93
CA CYS A 53 -18.72 5.65 -1.97
C CYS A 53 -18.19 4.81 -0.79
N PRO A 54 -18.86 3.71 -0.43
CA PRO A 54 -18.32 2.74 0.53
C PRO A 54 -16.93 2.25 0.12
N VAL A 55 -16.01 2.16 1.08
CA VAL A 55 -14.63 1.73 0.84
C VAL A 55 -14.25 0.57 1.73
N LEU A 56 -13.77 -0.51 1.10
CA LEU A 56 -13.04 -1.57 1.79
C LEU A 56 -11.54 -1.29 1.71
N VAL A 57 -10.90 -1.23 2.87
CA VAL A 57 -9.44 -1.17 2.99
C VAL A 57 -8.94 -2.52 3.48
N CYS A 58 -8.01 -3.14 2.75
CA CYS A 58 -7.35 -4.37 3.16
C CYS A 58 -5.92 -4.07 3.61
N GLU A 59 -5.54 -4.54 4.80
CA GLU A 59 -4.22 -4.41 5.39
C GLU A 59 -3.57 -5.79 5.48
N ALA A 60 -2.33 -5.89 4.99
CA ALA A 60 -1.43 -7.01 5.26
C ALA A 60 -0.51 -6.59 6.42
N THR A 61 -0.48 -7.35 7.52
CA THR A 61 0.27 -6.94 8.72
C THR A 61 1.80 -7.01 8.58
N ASP A 62 2.31 -7.77 7.61
CA ASP A 62 3.72 -7.85 7.25
C ASP A 62 3.93 -7.41 5.78
N ASP A 63 3.25 -6.32 5.39
CA ASP A 63 3.38 -5.78 4.04
C ASP A 63 4.76 -5.15 3.83
N LEU A 64 5.46 -5.57 2.77
CA LEU A 64 6.83 -5.16 2.48
C LEU A 64 6.98 -3.78 1.80
N PHE A 65 5.87 -3.13 1.41
CA PHE A 65 5.83 -1.80 0.80
C PHE A 65 5.10 -0.75 1.64
N TYR A 66 4.03 -1.15 2.32
CA TYR A 66 3.09 -0.25 2.97
C TYR A 66 3.09 -0.32 4.50
N SER A 67 3.97 -1.15 5.08
CA SER A 67 4.22 -1.15 6.52
C SER A 67 5.20 -0.04 6.90
N THR A 68 4.88 0.71 7.94
CA THR A 68 5.81 1.67 8.56
C THR A 68 5.90 1.42 10.06
N THR A 69 6.94 1.93 10.71
CA THR A 69 7.19 1.72 12.15
C THR A 69 6.13 2.30 13.08
N GLU A 70 5.30 3.23 12.60
CA GLU A 70 4.25 3.87 13.39
C GLU A 70 2.85 3.39 12.99
N GLU A 71 2.48 3.57 11.71
CA GLU A 71 1.17 3.21 11.19
C GLU A 71 1.28 2.80 9.71
N SER A 72 0.64 1.70 9.32
CA SER A 72 0.61 1.26 7.93
C SER A 72 -0.15 2.25 7.03
N ASP A 73 0.23 2.34 5.76
CA ASP A 73 -0.47 3.23 4.81
C ASP A 73 -1.96 2.88 4.62
N PRO A 74 -2.40 1.60 4.62
CA PRO A 74 -3.81 1.24 4.68
C PRO A 74 -4.55 1.87 5.87
N ARG A 75 -3.98 1.83 7.08
CA ARG A 75 -4.60 2.47 8.26
C ARG A 75 -4.63 3.98 8.15
N LYS A 76 -3.56 4.60 7.62
CA LYS A 76 -3.56 6.04 7.34
C LYS A 76 -4.69 6.40 6.37
N LEU A 77 -4.84 5.69 5.26
CA LEU A 77 -5.95 5.91 4.32
C LEU A 77 -7.30 5.75 5.02
N TYR A 78 -7.49 4.64 5.73
CA TYR A 78 -8.72 4.36 6.48
C TYR A 78 -9.10 5.52 7.40
N ARG A 79 -8.15 6.12 8.10
CA ARG A 79 -8.39 7.29 8.95
C ARG A 79 -8.83 8.53 8.17
N HIS A 80 -8.26 8.81 7.00
CA HIS A 80 -8.57 9.99 6.20
C HIS A 80 -9.89 9.89 5.41
N LEU A 81 -10.42 8.68 5.22
CA LEU A 81 -11.74 8.47 4.59
C LEU A 81 -12.88 9.04 5.44
N THR A 82 -13.84 9.70 4.79
CA THR A 82 -15.06 10.26 5.42
C THR A 82 -16.32 9.48 5.04
N ALA A 83 -16.28 8.74 3.93
CA ALA A 83 -17.36 7.83 3.51
C ALA A 83 -17.48 6.59 4.43
N PRO A 84 -18.58 5.81 4.33
CA PRO A 84 -18.66 4.49 4.95
C PRO A 84 -17.43 3.66 4.60
N LYS A 85 -16.81 3.07 5.61
CA LYS A 85 -15.50 2.42 5.46
C LYS A 85 -15.39 1.20 6.35
N THR A 86 -14.73 0.17 5.82
CA THR A 86 -14.41 -1.07 6.53
C THR A 86 -12.92 -1.35 6.39
N LEU A 87 -12.27 -1.76 7.48
CA LEU A 87 -10.88 -2.21 7.48
C LEU A 87 -10.85 -3.72 7.73
N LEU A 88 -10.21 -4.47 6.84
CA LEU A 88 -9.85 -5.87 7.05
C LEU A 88 -8.34 -5.98 7.21
N SER A 89 -7.89 -6.47 8.36
CA SER A 89 -6.49 -6.79 8.61
C SER A 89 -6.29 -8.29 8.48
N PHE A 90 -5.33 -8.69 7.65
CA PHE A 90 -4.92 -10.07 7.45
C PHE A 90 -3.61 -10.31 8.18
N THR A 91 -3.61 -11.33 9.05
CA THR A 91 -2.52 -11.58 10.00
C THR A 91 -1.69 -12.80 9.61
N GLU A 92 -0.54 -12.95 10.28
CA GLU A 92 0.35 -14.11 10.11
C GLU A 92 -0.35 -15.41 10.54
N GLU A 93 -1.16 -15.36 11.60
CA GLU A 93 -1.96 -16.50 12.08
C GLU A 93 -2.95 -17.00 11.02
N GLU A 94 -3.46 -16.09 10.19
CA GLU A 94 -4.33 -16.39 9.06
C GLU A 94 -3.56 -16.75 7.78
N GLY A 95 -2.24 -16.59 7.77
CA GLY A 95 -1.36 -16.72 6.60
C GLY A 95 -1.56 -15.63 5.54
N GLY A 96 -2.21 -14.52 5.91
CA GLY A 96 -2.61 -13.45 4.98
C GLY A 96 -1.83 -12.15 5.15
N ASP A 97 -0.84 -12.11 6.03
CA ASP A 97 -0.01 -10.97 6.37
C ASP A 97 0.89 -10.44 5.27
N ALA A 98 1.25 -11.26 4.29
CA ALA A 98 2.11 -10.84 3.17
C ALA A 98 1.39 -9.91 2.18
N HIS A 99 2.17 -9.09 1.47
CA HIS A 99 1.68 -8.20 0.41
C HIS A 99 0.76 -8.93 -0.59
N CYS A 100 -0.44 -8.41 -0.80
CA CYS A 100 -1.52 -9.01 -1.61
C CYS A 100 -2.13 -10.32 -1.07
N HIS A 101 -1.86 -10.69 0.17
CA HIS A 101 -2.44 -11.86 0.85
C HIS A 101 -2.24 -13.21 0.12
N PRO A 102 -1.09 -13.50 -0.54
CA PRO A 102 -0.94 -14.68 -1.38
C PRO A 102 -1.02 -16.00 -0.60
N GLY A 103 -0.62 -16.01 0.68
CA GLY A 103 -0.70 -17.18 1.55
C GLY A 103 -2.13 -17.55 1.97
N ALA A 104 -3.06 -16.58 1.91
CA ALA A 104 -4.45 -16.75 2.34
C ALA A 104 -5.45 -16.27 1.28
N LEU A 105 -5.12 -16.40 -0.02
CA LEU A 105 -5.92 -15.81 -1.10
C LEU A 105 -7.40 -16.22 -1.04
N ARG A 106 -7.71 -17.47 -0.70
CA ARG A 106 -9.10 -17.93 -0.56
C ARG A 106 -9.85 -17.21 0.56
N LEU A 107 -9.19 -17.02 1.71
CA LEU A 107 -9.75 -16.30 2.85
C LEU A 107 -9.94 -14.81 2.51
N ALA A 108 -8.93 -14.19 1.89
CA ALA A 108 -8.99 -12.80 1.47
C ALA A 108 -10.14 -12.56 0.49
N VAL A 109 -10.23 -13.39 -0.53
CA VAL A 109 -11.30 -13.32 -1.52
C VAL A 109 -12.68 -13.54 -0.89
N ALA A 110 -12.84 -14.53 -0.01
CA ALA A 110 -14.11 -14.76 0.68
C ALA A 110 -14.57 -13.52 1.47
N ARG A 111 -13.70 -12.96 2.32
CA ARG A 111 -14.04 -11.77 3.12
C ARG A 111 -14.33 -10.52 2.27
N ILE A 112 -13.63 -10.37 1.14
CA ILE A 112 -13.88 -9.27 0.19
C ILE A 112 -15.27 -9.44 -0.44
N PHE A 113 -15.64 -10.66 -0.85
CA PHE A 113 -16.96 -10.92 -1.42
C PHE A 113 -18.08 -10.82 -0.39
N ASP A 114 -17.89 -11.30 0.83
CA ASP A 114 -18.84 -11.11 1.92
C ASP A 114 -19.10 -9.62 2.16
N TRP A 115 -18.06 -8.79 2.16
CA TRP A 115 -18.21 -7.33 2.27
C TRP A 115 -18.98 -6.72 1.09
N LEU A 116 -18.73 -7.20 -0.14
CA LEU A 116 -19.46 -6.72 -1.31
C LEU A 116 -20.94 -7.06 -1.22
N ASP A 117 -21.29 -8.29 -0.84
CA ASP A 117 -22.67 -8.75 -0.68
C ASP A 117 -23.43 -7.96 0.41
N ASP A 118 -22.74 -7.56 1.49
CA ASP A 118 -23.32 -6.74 2.55
C ASP A 118 -23.48 -5.26 2.17
N THR A 119 -22.72 -4.78 1.17
CA THR A 119 -22.57 -3.34 0.87
C THR A 119 -23.26 -2.90 -0.43
N ILE A 120 -23.38 -3.78 -1.42
CA ILE A 120 -23.91 -3.49 -2.77
C ILE A 120 -25.21 -4.25 -3.00
#